data_AF-A0A2D6XJ92-F1
#
_entry.id   AF-A0A2D6XJ92-F1
#
_cell.length_a   1.000
_cell.length_b   1.000
_cell.length_c   1.000
_cell.angle_alpha   90.00
_cell.angle_beta   90.00
_cell.angle_gamma   90.00
#
_symmetry.space_group_name_H-M   'P 1'
#
loop_
_entity.id
_entity.type
_entity.pdbx_description
1 polymer ?
#
loop_
_entity_poly.entity_id
_entity_poly.type
_entity_poly.pdbx_seq_one_letter_code
_entity_poly.pdbx_strand_id
1 'polypeptide(L)'
;MRKKNKLLNFLKENLYCRARCSPVHGVGVFAIKDIPSDTDPFLALEKEGHDNDYHFYSPEELSVLEKGVFELVDDYTRLTMCKGKYEISEGLPRWVQGGCVYLINHSDAPNLKYVAVTDDVITTKKINKDEELFLDYNDPAVKNYE
;
A
#
# COMPACT_ATOMS: atom_id res chain seq x y z
N MET A 1 -8.19 -9.46 -20.37
CA MET A 1 -7.76 -8.08 -20.69
C MET A 1 -8.18 -7.05 -19.66
N ARG A 2 -9.47 -6.95 -19.25
CA ARG A 2 -9.91 -5.92 -18.28
C ARG A 2 -9.22 -6.02 -16.90
N LYS A 3 -9.02 -7.24 -16.39
CA LYS A 3 -8.39 -7.47 -15.07
C LYS A 3 -6.89 -7.12 -15.03
N LYS A 4 -6.11 -7.50 -16.05
CA LYS A 4 -4.69 -7.13 -16.18
C LYS A 4 -4.48 -5.62 -16.12
N ASN A 5 -5.20 -4.86 -16.95
CA ASN A 5 -5.08 -3.40 -16.93
C ASN A 5 -5.55 -2.79 -15.60
N LYS A 6 -6.54 -3.41 -14.95
CA LYS A 6 -7.02 -2.99 -13.63
C LYS A 6 -5.93 -3.11 -12.57
N LEU A 7 -5.21 -4.24 -12.51
CA LEU A 7 -4.10 -4.43 -11.57
C LEU A 7 -2.97 -3.43 -11.86
N LEU A 8 -2.55 -3.26 -13.11
CA LEU A 8 -1.49 -2.29 -13.45
C LEU A 8 -1.86 -0.86 -13.06
N ASN A 9 -3.09 -0.44 -13.35
CA ASN A 9 -3.60 0.87 -12.94
C ASN A 9 -3.65 1.00 -11.41
N PHE A 10 -4.03 -0.06 -10.70
CA PHE A 10 -4.03 -0.06 -9.25
C PHE A 10 -2.63 0.10 -8.68
N LEU A 11 -1.65 -0.67 -9.17
CA LEU A 11 -0.25 -0.55 -8.74
C LEU A 11 0.28 0.87 -8.99
N LYS A 12 -0.06 1.45 -10.14
CA LYS A 12 0.35 2.81 -10.52
C LYS A 12 -0.26 3.87 -9.61
N GLU A 13 -1.56 3.83 -9.40
CA GLU A 13 -2.30 4.92 -8.76
C GLU A 13 -2.46 4.72 -7.25
N ASN A 14 -2.75 3.51 -6.79
CA ASN A 14 -3.24 3.24 -5.43
C ASN A 14 -2.27 2.45 -4.54
N LEU A 15 -1.04 2.14 -4.98
CA LEU A 15 -0.03 1.50 -4.14
C LEU A 15 0.85 2.55 -3.43
N TYR A 16 0.65 2.78 -2.13
CA TYR A 16 1.25 3.92 -1.43
C TYR A 16 2.27 3.60 -0.34
N CYS A 17 2.19 2.45 0.31
CA CYS A 17 2.90 2.20 1.56
C CYS A 17 3.75 0.92 1.54
N ARG A 18 4.78 0.89 2.40
CA ARG A 18 5.55 -0.32 2.74
C ARG A 18 5.97 -0.32 4.20
N ALA A 19 6.19 -1.51 4.76
CA ALA A 19 6.81 -1.67 6.07
C ALA A 19 8.33 -1.45 6.00
N ARG A 20 8.90 -0.74 6.98
CA ARG A 20 10.37 -0.57 7.18
C ARG A 20 10.68 -0.48 8.67
N CYS A 21 11.96 -0.58 9.04
CA CYS A 21 12.39 -0.28 10.41
C CYS A 21 12.07 1.17 10.75
N SER A 22 11.31 1.37 11.82
CA SER A 22 10.94 2.70 12.30
C SER A 22 12.06 3.27 13.17
N PRO A 23 12.40 4.57 13.05
CA PRO A 23 13.25 5.26 14.02
C PRO A 23 12.54 5.49 15.37
N VAL A 24 11.22 5.33 15.43
CA VAL A 24 10.40 5.50 16.65
C VAL A 24 10.29 4.18 17.40
N HIS A 25 9.72 3.15 16.77
CA HIS A 25 9.51 1.87 17.44
C HIS A 25 9.38 0.71 16.44
N GLY A 26 10.25 -0.30 16.58
CA GLY A 26 10.16 -1.56 15.84
C GLY A 26 10.01 -1.40 14.33
N VAL A 27 8.85 -1.82 13.81
CA VAL A 27 8.46 -1.67 12.40
C VAL A 27 7.46 -0.52 12.29
N GLY A 28 7.60 0.29 11.24
CA GLY A 28 6.66 1.36 10.90
C GLY A 28 6.25 1.28 9.43
N VAL A 29 5.29 2.12 9.06
CA VAL A 29 4.74 2.21 7.70
C VAL A 29 5.22 3.48 7.04
N PHE A 30 5.76 3.37 5.83
CA PHE A 30 6.37 4.49 5.12
C PHE A 30 5.77 4.64 3.72
N ALA A 31 5.60 5.89 3.31
CA ALA A 31 5.17 6.24 1.97
C ALA A 31 6.25 5.88 0.93
N ILE A 32 5.90 5.15 -0.12
CA ILE A 32 6.81 4.81 -1.25
C ILE A 32 6.78 5.85 -2.38
N LYS A 33 5.76 6.71 -2.37
CA LYS A 33 5.56 7.88 -3.23
C LYS A 33 4.73 8.92 -2.47
N ASP A 34 4.61 10.13 -3.00
CA ASP A 34 3.76 11.15 -2.40
C ASP A 34 2.30 10.66 -2.30
N ILE A 35 1.66 10.92 -1.16
CA ILE A 35 0.26 10.59 -0.90
C ILE A 35 -0.52 11.90 -0.76
N PRO A 36 -1.58 12.13 -1.55
CA PRO A 36 -2.43 13.30 -1.36
C PRO A 36 -3.09 13.32 0.02
N SER A 37 -3.57 14.50 0.44
CA SER A 37 -4.47 14.59 1.60
C SER A 37 -5.80 13.90 1.30
N ASP A 38 -6.53 13.53 2.35
CA ASP A 38 -7.85 12.89 2.24
C ASP A 38 -7.85 11.62 1.36
N THR A 39 -6.75 10.87 1.43
CA THR A 39 -6.54 9.62 0.69
C THR A 39 -6.41 8.46 1.67
N ASP A 40 -7.07 7.34 1.39
CA ASP A 40 -6.80 6.07 2.08
C ASP A 40 -5.59 5.38 1.40
N PRO A 41 -4.44 5.25 2.09
CA PRO A 41 -3.26 4.63 1.51
C PRO A 41 -3.25 3.10 1.63
N PHE A 42 -4.32 2.50 2.18
CA PHE A 42 -4.48 1.07 2.43
C PHE A 42 -5.60 0.41 1.61
N LEU A 43 -6.06 1.08 0.56
CA LEU A 43 -7.06 0.56 -0.37
C LEU A 43 -6.69 -0.85 -0.87
N ALA A 44 -7.66 -1.77 -0.84
CA ALA A 44 -7.51 -3.06 -1.48
C ALA A 44 -8.05 -3.01 -2.91
N LEU A 45 -7.37 -3.68 -3.84
CA LEU A 45 -7.99 -4.08 -5.10
C LEU A 45 -9.21 -4.96 -4.77
N GLU A 46 -10.35 -4.69 -5.42
CA GLU A 46 -11.70 -5.20 -5.07
C GLU A 46 -11.78 -6.59 -4.42
N LYS A 47 -12.72 -6.73 -3.46
CA LYS A 47 -12.98 -7.95 -2.66
C LYS A 47 -13.28 -9.22 -3.49
N GLU A 48 -13.57 -9.10 -4.78
CA GLU A 48 -13.93 -10.20 -5.68
C GLU A 48 -12.72 -10.83 -6.42
N GLY A 49 -11.52 -10.26 -6.29
CA GLY A 49 -10.30 -10.85 -6.84
C GLY A 49 -9.88 -12.07 -6.03
N HIS A 50 -9.67 -13.22 -6.70
CA HIS A 50 -9.06 -14.38 -6.06
C HIS A 50 -7.56 -14.16 -5.97
N ASP A 51 -6.99 -14.35 -4.78
CA ASP A 51 -5.55 -14.29 -4.48
C ASP A 51 -4.66 -15.15 -5.41
N ASN A 52 -5.27 -16.08 -6.17
CA ASN A 52 -4.63 -17.01 -7.09
C ASN A 52 -4.67 -16.57 -8.58
N ASP A 53 -5.23 -15.40 -8.91
CA ASP A 53 -5.20 -14.86 -10.27
C ASP A 53 -3.86 -14.14 -10.53
N TYR A 54 -3.14 -14.53 -11.58
CA TYR A 54 -1.84 -13.96 -11.96
C TYR A 54 -1.88 -13.31 -13.34
N HIS A 55 -1.14 -12.21 -13.49
CA HIS A 55 -0.93 -11.54 -14.77
C HIS A 55 0.54 -11.42 -15.11
N PHE A 56 0.85 -11.55 -16.40
CA PHE A 56 2.20 -11.46 -16.93
C PHE A 56 2.44 -10.10 -17.60
N TYR A 57 3.43 -9.35 -17.15
CA TYR A 57 3.81 -8.04 -17.66
C TYR A 57 5.20 -8.05 -18.27
N SER A 58 5.38 -7.38 -19.41
CA SER A 58 6.72 -7.11 -19.92
C SER A 58 7.40 -5.98 -19.13
N PRO A 59 8.74 -5.85 -19.19
CA PRO A 59 9.44 -4.70 -18.61
C PRO A 59 8.89 -3.35 -19.08
N GLU A 60 8.52 -3.24 -20.35
CA GLU A 60 7.94 -2.02 -20.93
C GLU A 60 6.57 -1.70 -20.31
N GLU A 61 5.73 -2.71 -20.06
CA GLU A 61 4.43 -2.52 -19.39
C GLU A 61 4.60 -2.05 -17.95
N LEU A 62 5.64 -2.49 -17.24
CA LEU A 62 5.92 -2.06 -15.85
C LEU A 62 6.70 -0.74 -15.76
N SER A 63 7.29 -0.25 -16.86
CA SER A 63 8.09 0.99 -16.88
C SER A 63 7.31 2.25 -16.51
N VAL A 64 5.97 2.17 -16.54
CA VAL A 64 5.06 3.25 -16.12
C VAL A 64 4.94 3.39 -14.61
N LEU A 65 5.41 2.41 -13.84
CA LEU A 65 5.36 2.43 -12.39
C LEU A 65 6.46 3.34 -11.84
N GLU A 66 6.12 4.10 -10.80
CA GLU A 66 7.14 4.84 -10.06
C GLU A 66 8.14 3.88 -9.42
N LYS A 67 9.40 4.32 -9.30
CA LYS A 67 10.50 3.48 -8.78
C LYS A 67 10.16 2.78 -7.46
N GLY A 68 9.57 3.49 -6.50
CA GLY A 68 9.21 2.92 -5.20
C GLY A 68 8.11 1.86 -5.27
N VAL A 69 7.18 1.99 -6.23
CA VAL A 69 6.16 0.97 -6.51
C VAL A 69 6.79 -0.27 -7.13
N PHE A 70 7.66 -0.08 -8.13
CA PHE A 70 8.36 -1.19 -8.77
C PHE A 70 9.22 -1.98 -7.78
N GLU A 71 10.01 -1.30 -6.95
CA GLU A 71 10.84 -1.93 -5.91
C GLU A 71 9.98 -2.73 -4.91
N LEU A 72 8.84 -2.18 -4.49
CA LEU A 72 7.91 -2.88 -3.58
C LEU A 72 7.31 -4.14 -4.22
N VAL A 73 6.93 -4.06 -5.50
CA VAL A 73 6.45 -5.22 -6.25
C VAL A 73 7.54 -6.29 -6.36
N ASP A 74 8.78 -5.89 -6.64
CA ASP A 74 9.94 -6.80 -6.72
C ASP A 74 10.22 -7.50 -5.40
N ASP A 75 10.24 -6.75 -4.29
CA ASP A 75 10.49 -7.28 -2.94
C ASP A 75 9.50 -8.41 -2.56
N TYR A 76 8.22 -8.29 -2.94
CA TYR A 76 7.17 -9.24 -2.57
C TYR A 76 7.01 -10.41 -3.54
N THR A 77 7.24 -10.19 -4.84
CA THR A 77 7.01 -11.22 -5.86
C THR A 77 8.29 -11.94 -6.26
N ARG A 78 9.48 -11.41 -5.90
CA ARG A 78 10.79 -11.83 -6.41
C ARG A 78 10.73 -12.01 -7.91
N LEU A 79 10.40 -10.94 -8.62
CA LEU A 79 9.94 -10.91 -10.01
C LEU A 79 10.68 -11.93 -10.89
N THR A 80 10.13 -13.14 -10.97
CA THR A 80 10.80 -14.23 -11.67
C THR A 80 10.42 -14.12 -13.12
N MET A 81 11.40 -13.79 -13.97
CA MET A 81 11.15 -13.66 -15.41
C MET A 81 10.89 -15.03 -16.03
N CYS A 82 9.64 -15.29 -16.41
CA CYS A 82 9.27 -16.42 -17.25
C CYS A 82 9.09 -15.93 -18.68
N LYS A 83 9.95 -16.38 -19.61
CA LYS A 83 9.88 -16.03 -21.04
C LYS A 83 9.82 -14.51 -21.30
N GLY A 84 10.60 -13.72 -20.56
CA GLY A 84 10.65 -12.27 -20.76
C GLY A 84 9.57 -11.46 -20.04
N LYS A 85 8.74 -12.09 -19.19
CA LYS A 85 7.67 -11.41 -18.46
C LYS A 85 7.71 -11.70 -16.97
N TYR A 86 7.22 -10.73 -16.21
CA TYR A 86 7.04 -10.77 -14.77
C TYR A 86 5.64 -11.23 -14.40
N GLU A 87 5.55 -12.15 -13.46
CA GLU A 87 4.29 -12.66 -12.92
C GLU A 87 3.90 -11.88 -11.66
N ILE A 88 2.69 -11.29 -11.64
CA ILE A 88 2.18 -10.51 -10.51
C ILE A 88 0.76 -10.99 -10.18
N SER A 89 0.51 -11.35 -8.92
CA SER A 89 -0.80 -11.73 -8.41
C SER A 89 -1.73 -10.52 -8.24
N GLU A 90 -3.03 -10.70 -8.51
CA GLU A 90 -4.07 -9.74 -8.12
C GLU A 90 -4.19 -9.56 -6.60
N GLY A 91 -3.75 -10.53 -5.80
CA GLY A 91 -3.73 -10.46 -4.33
C GLY A 91 -2.65 -9.55 -3.77
N LEU A 92 -1.63 -9.17 -4.56
CA LEU A 92 -0.48 -8.40 -4.08
C LEU A 92 -0.85 -7.11 -3.33
N PRO A 93 -1.74 -6.23 -3.84
CA PRO A 93 -2.10 -5.01 -3.12
C PRO A 93 -2.72 -5.29 -1.74
N ARG A 94 -3.54 -6.34 -1.63
CA ARG A 94 -4.17 -6.75 -0.36
C ARG A 94 -3.11 -7.22 0.65
N TRP A 95 -2.18 -8.06 0.24
CA TRP A 95 -1.15 -8.59 1.13
C TRP A 95 -0.20 -7.50 1.62
N VAL A 96 0.16 -6.57 0.74
CA VAL A 96 1.07 -5.48 1.08
C VAL A 96 0.37 -4.45 1.97
N GLN A 97 -0.75 -3.89 1.52
CA GLN A 97 -1.39 -2.77 2.22
C GLN A 97 -2.21 -3.23 3.43
N GLY A 98 -2.95 -4.33 3.30
CA GLY A 98 -3.71 -4.90 4.41
C GLY A 98 -2.80 -5.40 5.54
N GLY A 99 -1.56 -5.79 5.25
CA GLY A 99 -0.56 -6.08 6.28
C GLY A 99 0.00 -4.81 6.93
N CYS A 100 0.24 -3.76 6.14
CA CYS A 100 0.84 -2.52 6.65
C CYS A 100 -0.05 -1.79 7.65
N VAL A 101 -1.39 -1.82 7.53
CA VAL A 101 -2.27 -1.06 8.43
C VAL A 101 -2.06 -1.41 9.91
N TYR A 102 -1.72 -2.67 10.22
CA TYR A 102 -1.47 -3.15 11.58
C TYR A 102 -0.06 -2.82 12.12
N LEU A 103 0.77 -2.16 11.31
CA LEU A 103 2.16 -1.78 11.65
C LEU A 103 2.32 -0.26 11.77
N ILE A 104 1.23 0.51 11.64
CA ILE A 104 1.24 1.96 11.82
C ILE A 104 1.61 2.23 13.27
N ASN A 105 2.55 3.14 13.53
CA ASN A 105 2.93 3.49 14.90
C ASN A 105 2.05 4.62 15.47
N HIS A 106 2.13 4.79 16.78
CA HIS A 106 1.52 5.91 17.48
C HIS A 106 2.32 7.21 17.33
N SER A 107 1.62 8.36 17.22
CA SER A 107 2.17 9.70 17.43
C SER A 107 1.10 10.62 18.03
N ASP A 108 1.50 11.56 18.91
CA ASP A 108 0.65 12.66 19.40
C ASP A 108 0.41 13.74 18.32
N ALA A 109 1.17 13.70 17.22
CA ALA A 109 0.99 14.53 16.04
C ALA A 109 0.85 13.62 14.81
N PRO A 110 -0.27 12.87 14.69
CA PRO A 110 -0.44 11.88 13.64
C PRO A 110 -0.65 12.55 12.28
N ASN A 111 -0.36 11.81 11.22
CA ASN A 111 -0.61 12.21 9.84
C ASN A 111 -1.70 11.35 9.16
N LEU A 112 -2.32 10.46 9.93
CA LEU A 112 -3.51 9.69 9.59
C LEU A 112 -4.64 9.92 10.61
N LYS A 113 -5.87 9.62 10.21
CA LYS A 113 -7.05 9.49 11.07
C LYS A 113 -7.79 8.21 10.74
N TYR A 114 -8.39 7.57 11.73
CA TYR A 114 -9.29 6.44 11.51
C TYR A 114 -10.75 6.93 11.44
N VAL A 115 -11.49 6.43 10.46
CA VAL A 115 -12.89 6.81 10.20
C VAL A 115 -13.80 5.61 10.46
N ALA A 116 -14.27 5.50 11.70
CA ALA A 116 -15.01 4.32 12.18
C ALA A 116 -16.29 3.99 11.39
N VAL A 117 -16.95 4.98 10.77
CA VAL A 117 -18.18 4.74 10.00
C VAL A 117 -17.92 3.99 8.69
N THR A 118 -16.76 4.19 8.07
CA THR A 118 -16.36 3.53 6.82
C THR A 118 -15.31 2.46 7.02
N ASP A 119 -14.69 2.39 8.21
CA ASP A 119 -13.55 1.54 8.52
C ASP A 119 -12.29 1.88 7.70
N ASP A 120 -12.13 3.17 7.37
CA ASP A 120 -11.01 3.66 6.56
C ASP A 120 -9.93 4.31 7.43
N VAL A 121 -8.68 4.32 6.94
CA VAL A 121 -7.58 5.09 7.50
C VAL A 121 -7.16 6.16 6.48
N ILE A 122 -7.38 7.44 6.79
CA ILE A 122 -7.28 8.53 5.82
C ILE A 122 -6.15 9.49 6.20
N THR A 123 -5.38 9.94 5.22
CA THR A 123 -4.37 11.00 5.40
C THR A 123 -5.00 12.33 5.82
N THR A 124 -4.44 12.97 6.84
CA THR A 124 -4.92 14.28 7.35
C THR A 124 -4.25 15.47 6.64
N LYS A 125 -3.18 15.19 5.90
CA LYS A 125 -2.37 16.13 5.12
C LYS A 125 -1.71 15.39 3.97
N LYS A 126 -1.10 16.13 3.04
CA LYS A 126 -0.17 15.52 2.08
C LYS A 126 0.97 14.83 2.83
N ILE A 127 1.28 13.59 2.45
CA ILE A 127 2.42 12.82 2.95
C ILE A 127 3.49 12.81 1.86
N ASN A 128 4.72 13.17 2.20
CA ASN A 128 5.80 13.11 1.22
C ASN A 128 6.34 11.68 1.14
N LYS A 129 6.93 11.34 -0.01
CA LYS A 129 7.71 10.11 -0.14
C LYS A 129 8.70 9.95 1.03
N ASP A 130 8.83 8.72 1.52
CA ASP A 130 9.67 8.31 2.64
C ASP A 130 9.26 8.86 4.03
N GLU A 131 8.15 9.59 4.14
CA GLU A 131 7.55 9.95 5.44
C GLU A 131 6.89 8.73 6.10
N GLU A 132 7.06 8.58 7.42
CA GLU A 132 6.40 7.54 8.21
C GLU A 132 4.96 7.94 8.54
N LEU A 133 4.06 6.97 8.52
CA LEU A 133 2.64 7.13 8.77
C LEU A 133 2.33 6.78 10.23
N PHE A 134 1.51 7.61 10.87
CA PHE A 134 1.16 7.50 12.29
C PHE A 134 -0.32 7.74 12.53
N LEU A 135 -0.87 6.99 13.48
CA LEU A 135 -2.18 7.21 14.09
C LEU A 135 -2.04 7.72 15.53
N ASP A 136 -3.07 8.39 16.04
CA ASP A 136 -3.18 8.64 17.46
C ASP A 136 -3.94 7.48 18.11
N TYR A 137 -3.24 6.66 18.90
CA TYR A 137 -3.84 5.53 19.62
C TYR A 137 -4.71 6.00 20.78
N ASN A 138 -4.64 7.26 21.16
CA ASN A 138 -5.53 7.83 22.15
C ASN A 138 -6.87 8.28 21.58
N ASP A 139 -6.99 8.37 20.25
CA ASP A 139 -8.24 8.68 19.58
C ASP A 139 -9.29 7.60 19.90
N PRO A 140 -10.46 7.97 20.46
CA PRO A 140 -11.54 7.04 20.73
C PRO A 140 -11.97 6.21 19.52
N ALA A 141 -11.83 6.73 18.30
CA ALA A 141 -12.13 5.98 17.08
C ALA A 141 -11.16 4.79 16.91
N VAL A 142 -9.88 4.96 17.25
CA VAL A 142 -8.83 3.93 17.14
C VAL A 142 -8.92 2.94 18.30
N LYS A 143 -9.11 3.40 19.54
CA LYS A 143 -9.15 2.56 20.75
C LYS A 143 -10.23 1.48 20.74
N ASN A 144 -11.34 1.72 20.07
CA ASN A 144 -12.45 0.77 20.03
C ASN A 144 -12.21 -0.38 19.02
N TYR A 145 -11.05 -0.44 18.38
CA TYR A 145 -10.65 -1.43 17.37
C TYR A 145 -9.47 -2.33 17.78
N GLU A 146 -8.81 -2.04 18.92
CA GLU A 146 -7.80 -2.90 19.55
C GLU A 146 -8.43 -3.88 20.55
#